data_AF-A0A534CKE8-F1
#
_entry.id   AF-A0A534CKE8-F1
#
_cell.length_a   1.000
_cell.length_b   1.000
_cell.length_c   1.000
_cell.angle_alpha   90.00
_cell.angle_beta   90.00
_cell.angle_gamma   90.00
#
_symmetry.space_group_name_H-M   'P 1'
#
loop_
_entity.id
_entity.type
_entity.pdbx_description
1 polymer ?
#
loop_
_entity_poly.entity_id
_entity_poly.type
_entity_poly.pdbx_seq_one_letter_code
_entity_poly.pdbx_strand_id
1 'polypeptide(L)'
;FSYGNASPTLAATLTASDVTTVASPAALALTKVVSDLTTGSSAATADNANPGDTLQYTLTVTNNGAQPVSALVINDATPAFTTFVSAACPATLPAGVTSCTVSAQPALGASGQVQWTFGGALGASASLAVTYQVKIGG
;
A
#
# COMPACT_ATOMS: atom_id res chain seq x y z
N PHE A 1 -25.68 -13.25 -43.12
CA PHE A 1 -25.67 -11.94 -42.45
C PHE A 1 -26.42 -12.07 -41.15
N SER A 2 -25.71 -12.07 -40.02
CA SER A 2 -26.30 -12.09 -38.67
C SER A 2 -25.32 -11.35 -37.75
N TYR A 3 -25.66 -10.13 -37.36
CA TYR A 3 -24.92 -9.39 -36.33
C TYR A 3 -25.42 -9.86 -34.96
N GLY A 4 -24.59 -10.63 -34.26
CA GLY A 4 -24.73 -10.89 -32.83
C GLY A 4 -23.78 -9.97 -32.07
N ASN A 5 -24.30 -8.81 -31.67
CA ASN A 5 -23.64 -7.85 -30.80
C ASN A 5 -23.53 -8.39 -29.37
N ALA A 6 -22.55 -9.25 -29.11
CA ALA A 6 -22.05 -9.45 -27.77
C ALA A 6 -20.88 -8.47 -27.57
N SER A 7 -21.16 -7.38 -26.85
CA SER A 7 -20.11 -6.55 -26.24
C SER A 7 -19.32 -7.46 -25.29
N PRO A 8 -18.02 -7.77 -25.49
CA PRO A 8 -17.27 -8.36 -24.41
C PRO A 8 -17.07 -7.26 -23.38
N THR A 9 -17.74 -7.38 -22.23
CA THR A 9 -17.35 -6.68 -21.02
C THR A 9 -15.88 -6.98 -20.79
N LEU A 10 -15.03 -5.98 -21.01
CA LEU A 10 -13.61 -6.05 -20.75
C LEU A 10 -13.41 -6.04 -19.23
N ALA A 11 -13.69 -7.18 -18.59
CA ALA A 11 -13.29 -7.44 -17.22
C ALA A 11 -11.81 -7.77 -17.23
N ALA A 12 -10.96 -6.74 -17.24
CA ALA A 12 -9.55 -6.90 -16.95
C ALA A 12 -9.41 -7.12 -15.43
N THR A 13 -9.49 -8.37 -14.99
CA THR A 13 -9.16 -8.75 -13.62
C THR A 13 -7.65 -8.65 -13.46
N LEU A 14 -7.17 -7.48 -13.02
CA LEU A 14 -5.78 -7.28 -12.63
C LEU A 14 -5.60 -7.88 -11.23
N THR A 15 -5.32 -9.18 -11.16
CA THR A 15 -4.81 -9.78 -9.92
C THR A 15 -3.37 -9.31 -9.74
N ALA A 16 -3.16 -8.24 -8.99
CA ALA A 16 -1.84 -7.87 -8.51
C ALA A 16 -1.44 -8.88 -7.41
N SER A 17 -0.74 -9.94 -7.81
CA SER A 17 -0.03 -10.80 -6.85
C SER A 17 1.23 -10.07 -6.41
N ASP A 18 1.11 -9.24 -5.38
CA ASP A 18 2.26 -8.72 -4.67
C ASP A 18 2.71 -9.77 -3.65
N VAL A 19 3.81 -10.44 -3.95
CA VAL A 19 4.42 -11.44 -3.07
C VAL A 19 5.45 -10.73 -2.21
N THR A 20 5.04 -10.27 -1.03
CA THR A 20 5.98 -9.76 -0.03
C THR A 20 6.57 -10.94 0.75
N THR A 21 7.75 -11.41 0.36
CA THR A 21 8.50 -12.41 1.15
C THR A 21 9.18 -11.74 2.34
N VAL A 22 8.80 -12.13 3.57
CA VAL A 22 9.48 -11.70 4.81
C VAL A 22 10.63 -12.66 5.13
N ALA A 23 11.87 -12.16 5.14
CA ALA A 23 13.03 -12.93 5.61
C ALA A 23 13.17 -12.85 7.15
N SER A 24 12.46 -13.76 7.86
CA SER A 24 12.64 -14.24 9.26
C SER A 24 12.30 -13.32 10.47
N PRO A 25 11.71 -13.83 11.59
CA PRO A 25 11.04 -15.12 11.81
C PRO A 25 9.51 -14.98 11.86
N ALA A 26 8.79 -15.76 11.05
CA ALA A 26 7.43 -16.30 11.23
C ALA A 26 6.25 -15.46 11.83
N ALA A 27 6.40 -14.19 12.17
CA ALA A 27 5.41 -13.46 12.98
C ALA A 27 5.09 -12.04 12.52
N LEU A 28 5.81 -11.46 11.55
CA LEU A 28 5.38 -10.21 10.93
C LEU A 28 4.23 -10.47 9.97
N ALA A 29 3.15 -9.72 10.13
CA ALA A 29 2.04 -9.67 9.17
C ALA A 29 1.99 -8.28 8.54
N LEU A 30 1.76 -8.24 7.23
CA LEU A 30 1.52 -7.01 6.48
C LEU A 30 0.11 -7.08 5.88
N THR A 31 -0.70 -6.05 6.10
CA THR A 31 -1.99 -5.88 5.44
C THR A 31 -2.01 -4.58 4.64
N LYS A 32 -2.59 -4.64 3.45
CA LYS A 32 -2.75 -3.49 2.56
C LYS A 32 -4.22 -3.31 2.25
N VAL A 33 -4.70 -2.09 2.45
CA VAL A 33 -6.07 -1.68 2.09
C VAL A 33 -6.03 -0.39 1.30
N VAL A 34 -7.05 -0.18 0.48
CA VAL A 34 -7.25 0.98 -0.37
C VAL A 34 -8.60 1.62 -0.06
N SER A 35 -8.65 2.93 -0.11
CA SER A 35 -9.87 3.74 -0.05
C SER A 35 -9.79 4.83 -1.11
N ASP A 36 -10.84 5.04 -1.88
CA ASP A 36 -10.96 6.20 -2.76
C ASP A 36 -11.34 7.46 -1.97
N LEU A 37 -10.43 8.45 -1.98
CA LEU A 37 -10.64 9.74 -1.33
C LEU A 37 -11.60 10.65 -2.12
N THR A 38 -11.82 10.36 -3.39
CA THR A 38 -12.69 11.13 -4.30
C THR A 38 -14.15 10.78 -4.03
N THR A 39 -14.47 9.49 -3.99
CA THR A 39 -15.82 8.99 -3.73
C THR A 39 -16.11 8.77 -2.25
N GLY A 40 -15.08 8.73 -1.41
CA GLY A 40 -15.21 8.48 0.03
C GLY A 40 -15.44 7.00 0.37
N SER A 41 -15.02 6.09 -0.50
CA SER A 41 -15.10 4.64 -0.26
C SER A 41 -14.41 4.26 1.05
N SER A 42 -14.99 3.30 1.76
CA SER A 42 -14.38 2.72 2.95
C SER A 42 -13.16 1.88 2.58
N ALA A 43 -12.18 1.81 3.48
CA ALA A 43 -10.97 1.02 3.27
C ALA A 43 -11.30 -0.47 3.08
N ALA A 44 -10.84 -1.04 1.97
CA ALA A 44 -11.03 -2.43 1.60
C ALA A 44 -9.78 -3.01 0.92
N THR A 45 -9.72 -4.32 0.72
CA THR A 45 -8.59 -4.96 0.00
C THR A 45 -8.67 -4.74 -1.51
N ALA A 46 -9.81 -4.31 -2.01
CA ALA A 46 -10.05 -3.91 -3.39
C ALA A 46 -11.13 -2.81 -3.41
N ASP A 47 -11.04 -1.90 -4.36
CA ASP A 47 -12.00 -0.82 -4.57
C ASP A 47 -12.26 -0.63 -6.07
N ASN A 48 -13.47 -0.21 -6.41
CA ASN A 48 -13.89 0.09 -7.78
C ASN A 48 -13.81 1.61 -7.96
N ALA A 49 -12.75 2.08 -8.59
CA ALA A 49 -12.49 3.50 -8.80
C ALA A 49 -12.43 3.86 -10.28
N ASN A 50 -12.71 5.13 -10.57
CA ASN A 50 -12.84 5.69 -11.90
C ASN A 50 -11.54 6.39 -12.34
N PRO A 51 -11.30 6.53 -13.66
CA PRO A 51 -10.23 7.38 -14.17
C PRO A 51 -10.25 8.78 -13.54
N GLY A 52 -9.11 9.22 -13.02
CA GLY A 52 -8.97 10.51 -12.34
C GLY A 52 -9.15 10.47 -10.82
N ASP A 53 -9.66 9.39 -10.23
CA ASP A 53 -9.84 9.26 -8.78
C ASP A 53 -8.49 9.21 -8.06
N THR A 54 -8.44 9.74 -6.83
CA THR A 54 -7.30 9.68 -5.92
C THR A 54 -7.51 8.60 -4.88
N LEU A 55 -6.69 7.56 -4.94
CA LEU A 55 -6.71 6.45 -4.01
C LEU A 55 -5.69 6.65 -2.90
N GLN A 56 -6.08 6.31 -1.67
CA GLN A 56 -5.17 6.17 -0.54
C GLN A 56 -4.97 4.70 -0.23
N TYR A 57 -3.71 4.27 -0.25
CA TYR A 57 -3.28 2.98 0.23
C TYR A 57 -2.77 3.10 1.67
N THR A 58 -3.17 2.17 2.52
CA THR A 58 -2.71 2.05 3.91
C THR A 58 -2.09 0.67 4.10
N LEU A 59 -0.82 0.65 4.49
CA LEU A 59 -0.05 -0.56 4.75
C LEU A 59 0.18 -0.68 6.25
N THR A 60 -0.39 -1.71 6.88
CA THR A 60 -0.25 -1.98 8.31
C THR A 60 0.69 -3.16 8.52
N VAL A 61 1.78 -2.94 9.26
CA VAL A 61 2.66 -4.01 9.73
C VAL A 61 2.33 -4.31 11.19
N THR A 62 2.18 -5.59 11.51
CA THR A 62 1.98 -6.10 12.86
C THR A 62 3.07 -7.11 13.20
N ASN A 63 3.69 -6.94 14.36
CA ASN A 63 4.60 -7.93 14.93
C ASN A 63 3.82 -8.91 15.82
N ASN A 64 3.38 -10.05 15.28
CA ASN A 64 2.71 -11.11 16.06
C ASN A 64 3.71 -11.98 16.86
N GLY A 65 4.99 -11.61 16.87
CA GLY A 65 6.04 -12.34 17.55
C GLY A 65 6.14 -11.95 19.02
N ALA A 66 6.82 -12.79 19.80
CA ALA A 66 7.10 -12.52 21.22
C ALA A 66 8.32 -11.60 21.42
N GLN A 67 9.07 -11.29 20.37
CA GLN A 67 10.30 -10.49 20.43
C GLN A 67 10.15 -9.22 19.59
N PRO A 68 10.80 -8.11 20.00
CA PRO A 68 10.79 -6.88 19.20
C PRO A 68 11.54 -7.08 17.87
N VAL A 69 11.08 -6.41 16.82
CA VAL A 69 11.67 -6.44 15.48
C VAL A 69 12.32 -5.10 15.17
N SER A 70 13.62 -5.10 14.91
CA SER A 70 14.38 -3.92 14.49
C SER A 70 14.62 -3.89 12.98
N ALA A 71 15.15 -2.77 12.48
CA ALA A 71 15.49 -2.58 11.06
C ALA A 71 14.30 -2.83 10.11
N LEU A 72 13.10 -2.39 10.52
CA LEU A 72 11.90 -2.54 9.71
C LEU A 72 11.97 -1.65 8.47
N VAL A 73 11.69 -2.25 7.31
CA VAL A 73 11.54 -1.56 6.03
C VAL A 73 10.24 -2.05 5.40
N ILE A 74 9.40 -1.10 4.97
CA ILE A 74 8.20 -1.37 4.19
C ILE A 74 8.48 -0.91 2.76
N ASN A 75 8.20 -1.77 1.79
CA ASN A 75 8.41 -1.49 0.38
C ASN A 75 7.15 -1.88 -0.39
N ASP A 76 6.70 -1.01 -1.29
CA ASP A 76 5.53 -1.21 -2.14
C ASP A 76 5.78 -0.57 -3.52
N ALA A 77 4.94 -0.88 -4.51
CA ALA A 77 4.92 -0.25 -5.81
C ALA A 77 3.59 0.46 -6.06
N THR A 78 3.63 1.57 -6.78
CA THR A 78 2.41 2.19 -7.30
C THR A 78 1.70 1.21 -8.23
N PRO A 79 0.38 0.98 -8.08
CA PRO A 79 -0.39 0.11 -8.97
C PRO A 79 -0.28 0.53 -10.44
N ALA A 80 -0.49 -0.44 -11.35
CA ALA A 80 -0.56 -0.16 -12.78
C ALA A 80 -1.67 0.88 -13.08
N PHE A 81 -1.45 1.68 -14.13
CA PHE A 81 -2.37 2.75 -14.54
C PHE A 81 -2.63 3.81 -13.47
N THR A 82 -1.73 3.96 -12.50
CA THR A 82 -1.78 5.04 -11.51
C THR A 82 -0.50 5.85 -11.51
N THR A 83 -0.58 7.07 -11.00
CA THR A 83 0.54 8.00 -10.85
C THR A 83 0.67 8.44 -9.40
N PHE A 84 1.90 8.55 -8.91
CA PHE A 84 2.21 8.87 -7.53
C PHE A 84 1.80 10.30 -7.17
N VAL A 85 1.18 10.45 -6.00
CA VAL A 85 0.76 11.74 -5.44
C VAL A 85 1.53 12.06 -4.16
N SER A 86 1.58 11.14 -3.20
CA SER A 86 2.29 11.37 -1.93
C SER A 86 2.55 10.07 -1.18
N ALA A 87 3.48 10.11 -0.23
CA ALA A 87 3.74 9.05 0.75
C ALA A 87 4.02 9.68 2.11
N ALA A 88 3.55 9.03 3.18
CA ALA A 88 3.66 9.55 4.53
C ALA A 88 3.97 8.44 5.54
N CYS A 89 4.72 8.84 6.56
CA CYS A 89 4.88 8.09 7.80
C CYS A 89 3.63 8.24 8.68
N PRO A 90 3.41 7.32 9.64
CA PRO A 90 2.35 7.49 10.63
C PRO A 90 2.57 8.78 11.43
N ALA A 91 1.46 9.44 11.79
CA ALA A 91 1.50 10.64 12.63
C ALA A 91 2.02 10.34 14.05
N THR A 92 1.83 9.11 14.53
CA THR A 92 2.30 8.63 15.83
C THR A 92 3.06 7.32 15.66
N LEU A 93 4.24 7.23 16.25
CA LEU A 93 5.04 6.01 16.26
C LEU A 93 4.69 5.18 17.50
N PRO A 94 4.57 3.84 17.38
CA PRO A 94 4.41 2.98 18.53
C PRO A 94 5.69 2.97 19.40
N ALA A 95 5.54 2.54 20.65
CA ALA A 95 6.66 2.46 21.58
C ALA A 95 7.81 1.61 21.01
N GLY A 96 9.04 2.12 21.17
CA GLY A 96 10.25 1.47 20.68
C GLY A 96 10.64 1.85 19.25
N VAL A 97 9.72 2.37 18.44
CA VAL A 97 10.02 2.91 17.11
C VAL A 97 10.41 4.38 17.27
N THR A 98 11.62 4.74 16.85
CA THR A 98 12.21 6.06 17.12
C THR A 98 12.11 7.01 15.94
N SER A 99 12.00 6.49 14.72
CA SER A 99 11.86 7.29 13.51
C SER A 99 11.13 6.52 12.42
N CYS A 100 10.55 7.27 11.50
CA CYS A 100 10.09 6.78 10.21
C CYS A 100 10.52 7.78 9.15
N THR A 101 11.01 7.27 8.01
CA THR A 101 11.42 8.09 6.87
C THR A 101 10.89 7.46 5.60
N VAL A 102 10.37 8.28 4.67
CA VAL A 102 10.10 7.83 3.30
C VAL A 102 11.43 7.83 2.56
N SER A 103 12.09 6.69 2.50
CA SER A 103 13.46 6.54 2.00
C SER A 103 13.56 6.46 0.48
N ALA A 104 12.48 6.08 -0.20
CA ALA A 104 12.35 6.16 -1.66
C ALA A 104 10.90 6.44 -2.06
N GLN A 105 10.71 7.24 -3.12
CA GLN A 105 9.40 7.46 -3.73
C GLN A 105 9.56 7.90 -5.20
N PRO A 106 8.55 7.67 -6.06
CA PRO A 106 8.54 8.21 -7.41
C PRO A 106 8.43 9.74 -7.41
N ALA A 107 8.81 10.38 -8.51
CA ALA A 107 8.44 11.77 -8.74
C ALA A 107 6.90 11.92 -8.82
N LEU A 108 6.39 13.11 -8.50
CA LEU A 108 4.97 13.42 -8.66
C LEU A 108 4.52 13.15 -10.10
N GLY A 109 3.43 12.41 -10.27
CA GLY A 109 2.92 12.03 -11.59
C GLY A 109 3.62 10.83 -12.23
N ALA A 110 4.68 10.27 -11.63
CA ALA A 110 5.36 9.06 -12.10
C ALA A 110 4.85 7.81 -11.38
N SER A 111 5.21 6.62 -11.87
CA SER A 111 5.02 5.35 -11.19
C SER A 111 6.36 4.79 -10.73
N GLY A 112 6.36 3.93 -9.71
CA GLY A 112 7.57 3.31 -9.18
C GLY A 112 7.41 2.79 -7.77
N GLN A 113 8.53 2.53 -7.11
CA GLN A 113 8.57 2.01 -5.75
C GLN A 113 8.44 3.13 -4.71
N VAL A 114 7.72 2.83 -3.63
CA VAL A 114 7.66 3.64 -2.42
C VAL A 114 8.23 2.81 -1.27
N GLN A 115 9.13 3.41 -0.49
CA GLN A 115 9.81 2.74 0.61
C GLN A 115 9.78 3.60 1.87
N TRP A 116 9.52 2.95 3.00
CA TRP A 116 9.64 3.51 4.34
C TRP A 116 10.67 2.75 5.15
N THR A 117 11.56 3.48 5.80
CA THR A 117 12.57 2.92 6.70
C THR A 117 12.32 3.41 8.12
N PHE A 118 12.35 2.49 9.08
CA PHE A 118 12.09 2.75 10.49
C PHE A 118 13.34 2.58 11.34
N GLY A 119 13.52 3.50 12.29
CA GLY A 119 14.50 3.37 13.36
C GLY A 119 13.90 2.74 14.62
N GLY A 120 14.76 2.16 15.45
CA GLY A 120 14.33 1.49 16.69
C GLY A 120 13.80 0.09 16.43
N ALA A 121 12.84 -0.35 17.26
CA ALA A 121 12.24 -1.67 17.17
C ALA A 121 10.73 -1.65 17.42
N LEU A 122 9.98 -2.35 16.58
CA LEU A 122 8.56 -2.61 16.77
C LEU A 122 8.38 -3.71 17.82
N GLY A 123 7.80 -3.37 18.96
CA GLY A 123 7.57 -4.29 20.07
C GLY A 123 6.72 -5.51 19.70
N ALA A 124 6.74 -6.53 20.56
CA ALA A 124 5.87 -7.69 20.45
C ALA A 124 4.38 -7.27 20.47
N SER A 125 3.57 -7.86 19.61
CA SER A 125 2.16 -7.53 19.38
C SER A 125 1.85 -6.08 18.98
N ALA A 126 2.88 -5.27 18.68
CA ALA A 126 2.70 -3.89 18.23
C ALA A 126 2.44 -3.82 16.73
N SER A 127 1.76 -2.74 16.31
CA SER A 127 1.53 -2.44 14.89
C SER A 127 1.84 -0.98 14.58
N LEU A 128 2.11 -0.72 13.30
CA LEU A 128 2.20 0.61 12.72
C LEU A 128 1.63 0.60 11.30
N ALA A 129 1.25 1.77 10.80
CA ALA A 129 0.74 1.92 9.45
C ALA A 129 1.43 3.07 8.71
N VAL A 130 1.70 2.88 7.43
CA VAL A 130 2.16 3.92 6.49
C VAL A 130 1.12 4.11 5.40
N THR A 131 1.14 5.27 4.76
CA THR A 131 0.20 5.58 3.68
C THR A 131 0.89 6.13 2.46
N TYR A 132 0.34 5.84 1.29
CA TYR A 132 0.65 6.56 0.06
C TYR A 132 -0.59 6.78 -0.77
N GLN A 133 -0.58 7.83 -1.58
CA GLN A 133 -1.67 8.19 -2.46
C GLN A 133 -1.23 8.13 -3.92
N VAL A 134 -2.14 7.68 -4.76
CA VAL A 134 -1.98 7.65 -6.20
C VAL A 134 -3.22 8.20 -6.89
N LYS A 135 -3.06 8.66 -8.12
CA LYS A 135 -4.16 9.08 -8.98
C LYS A 135 -4.30 8.11 -10.15
N ILE A 136 -5.52 7.66 -10.43
CA ILE A 136 -5.80 6.79 -11.59
C ILE A 136 -5.62 7.59 -12.87
N GLY A 137 -4.89 7.02 -13.83
CA GLY A 137 -4.69 7.58 -15.16
C GLY A 137 -6.02 7.84 -15.86
N GLY A 138 -6.10 8.98 -16.55
CA GLY A 138 -7.22 9.36 -17.40
C GLY A 138 -7.13 8.75 -18.80
#